data_AF-A0A502I6I1-F1
#
_entry.id   AF-A0A502I6I1-F1
#
_cell.length_a   1.000
_cell.length_b   1.000
_cell.length_c   1.000
_cell.angle_alpha   90.00
_cell.angle_beta   90.00
_cell.angle_gamma   90.00
#
_symmetry.space_group_name_H-M   'P 1'
#
loop_
_entity.id
_entity.type
_entity.pdbx_description
1 polymer ?
#
loop_
_entity_poly.entity_id
_entity_poly.type
_entity_poly.pdbx_seq_one_letter_code
_entity_poly.pdbx_strand_id
1 'polypeptide(L)'
;MKKMSSLLVLILLVVGVPVSVWLYIKHGAAITAEVYSTTWNEAKTCYINSYIPKYSNFGVAGKFVKLFTSDAFFRVYSVEGELLKSSEWLLWQSEFTTDERSQWVNGHAIYPTSTGYEGWSITACAPLDDGKE
;
A
#
# COMPACT_ATOMS: atom_id res chain seq x y z
N MET A 1 -40.95 -11.65 -9.05
CA MET A 1 -40.32 -10.36 -8.68
C MET A 1 -39.93 -10.27 -7.19
N LYS A 2 -40.81 -10.60 -6.23
CA LYS A 2 -40.54 -10.52 -4.77
C LYS A 2 -39.32 -11.35 -4.28
N LYS A 3 -39.11 -12.55 -4.83
CA LYS A 3 -37.97 -13.44 -4.48
C LYS A 3 -36.60 -12.90 -4.94
N MET A 4 -36.54 -12.24 -6.10
CA MET A 4 -35.30 -11.69 -6.65
C MET A 4 -34.86 -10.45 -5.88
N SER A 5 -35.81 -9.63 -5.44
CA SER A 5 -35.57 -8.51 -4.51
C SER A 5 -35.09 -9.00 -3.13
N SER A 6 -35.68 -10.06 -2.58
CA SER A 6 -35.23 -10.63 -1.29
C SER A 6 -33.83 -11.25 -1.37
N LEU A 7 -33.49 -11.89 -2.49
CA LEU A 7 -32.15 -12.45 -2.71
C LEU A 7 -31.10 -11.34 -2.83
N LEU A 8 -31.40 -10.26 -3.56
CA LEU A 8 -30.51 -9.10 -3.67
C LEU A 8 -30.28 -8.42 -2.32
N VAL A 9 -31.32 -8.25 -1.51
CA VAL A 9 -31.19 -7.72 -0.14
C VAL A 9 -30.33 -8.62 0.72
N LEU A 10 -30.51 -9.95 0.62
CA LEU A 10 -29.68 -10.91 1.34
C LEU A 10 -28.21 -10.85 0.92
N ILE A 11 -27.92 -10.79 -0.38
CA ILE A 11 -26.54 -10.66 -0.89
C ILE A 11 -25.91 -9.34 -0.41
N LEU A 12 -26.65 -8.24 -0.45
CA LEU A 12 -26.17 -6.95 0.03
C LEU A 12 -25.81 -7.01 1.53
N LEU A 13 -26.65 -7.65 2.35
CA LEU A 13 -26.41 -7.80 3.78
C LEU A 13 -25.24 -8.75 4.09
N VAL A 14 -25.15 -9.87 3.39
CA VAL A 14 -24.16 -10.92 3.69
C VAL A 14 -22.79 -10.61 3.08
N VAL A 15 -22.74 -9.91 1.95
CA VAL A 15 -21.49 -9.63 1.23
C VAL A 15 -21.19 -8.14 1.22
N GLY A 16 -22.17 -7.31 0.85
CA GLY A 16 -21.98 -5.87 0.73
C GLY A 16 -21.57 -5.21 2.05
N VAL A 17 -22.25 -5.54 3.15
CA VAL A 17 -21.92 -4.99 4.48
C VAL A 17 -20.51 -5.41 4.93
N PRO A 18 -20.13 -6.71 4.93
CA PRO A 18 -18.77 -7.11 5.32
C PRO A 18 -17.67 -6.50 4.44
N VAL A 19 -17.88 -6.44 3.12
CA VAL A 19 -16.90 -5.82 2.21
C VAL A 19 -16.75 -4.32 2.52
N SER A 20 -17.85 -3.62 2.78
CA SER A 20 -17.81 -2.20 3.13
C SER A 20 -17.07 -1.96 4.45
N VAL A 21 -17.32 -2.81 5.46
CA VAL A 21 -16.60 -2.77 6.74
C VAL A 21 -15.11 -3.05 6.54
N TRP A 22 -14.77 -4.06 5.73
CA TRP A 22 -13.37 -4.39 5.41
C TRP A 22 -12.66 -3.23 4.71
N LEU A 23 -13.28 -2.60 3.72
CA LEU A 23 -12.75 -1.43 3.00
C LEU A 23 -12.53 -0.26 3.95
N TYR A 24 -13.50 0.03 4.81
CA TYR A 24 -13.41 1.11 5.81
C TYR A 24 -12.23 0.90 6.75
N ILE A 25 -12.09 -0.31 7.31
CA ILE A 25 -10.99 -0.65 8.21
C ILE A 25 -9.65 -0.57 7.49
N LYS A 26 -9.54 -1.13 6.27
CA LYS A 26 -8.30 -1.11 5.49
C LYS A 26 -7.86 0.31 5.18
N HIS A 27 -8.75 1.13 4.66
CA HIS A 27 -8.45 2.52 4.34
C HIS A 27 -8.11 3.34 5.59
N GLY A 28 -8.88 3.20 6.66
CA GLY A 28 -8.62 3.91 7.91
C GLY A 28 -7.30 3.48 8.59
N ALA A 29 -6.94 2.20 8.52
CA ALA A 29 -5.66 1.71 9.00
C ALA A 29 -4.48 2.24 8.17
N ALA A 30 -4.68 2.45 6.86
CA ALA A 30 -3.68 3.06 5.99
C ALA A 30 -3.52 4.57 6.21
N ILE A 31 -4.61 5.30 6.48
CA ILE A 31 -4.57 6.74 6.84
C ILE A 31 -3.81 6.94 8.16
N THR A 32 -4.07 6.06 9.13
CA THR A 32 -3.43 6.12 10.46
C THR A 32 -2.10 5.37 10.53
N ALA A 33 -1.59 4.93 9.38
CA ALA A 33 -0.32 4.22 9.31
C ALA A 33 0.84 5.15 9.64
N GLU A 34 1.78 4.65 10.42
CA GLU A 34 3.01 5.35 10.72
C GLU A 34 4.06 5.03 9.65
N VAL A 35 4.85 6.03 9.29
CA VAL A 35 6.05 5.82 8.47
C VAL A 35 7.03 5.01 9.30
N TYR A 36 7.35 3.81 8.84
CA TYR A 36 8.35 2.95 9.47
C TYR A 36 9.75 3.30 8.98
N SER A 37 9.92 3.53 7.68
CA SER A 37 11.19 3.95 7.12
C SER A 37 11.01 4.80 5.87
N THR A 38 12.01 5.63 5.59
CA THR A 38 12.11 6.46 4.39
C THR A 38 13.45 6.18 3.72
N THR A 39 13.42 5.80 2.44
CA THR A 39 14.62 5.63 1.62
C THR A 39 14.56 6.61 0.46
N TRP A 40 15.58 7.45 0.34
CA TRP A 40 15.71 8.41 -0.76
C TRP A 40 16.43 7.78 -1.94
N ASN A 41 16.11 8.22 -3.16
CA ASN A 41 16.95 7.92 -4.31
C ASN A 41 18.30 8.66 -4.22
N GLU A 42 19.25 8.27 -5.06
CA GLU A 42 20.60 8.84 -5.06
C GLU A 42 20.60 10.36 -5.33
N ALA A 43 19.79 10.81 -6.30
CA ALA A 43 19.64 12.21 -6.68
C ALA A 43 18.83 13.06 -5.67
N LYS A 44 18.28 12.46 -4.60
CA LYS A 44 17.40 13.12 -3.61
C LYS A 44 16.16 13.82 -4.19
N THR A 45 15.72 13.43 -5.38
CA THR A 45 14.52 13.95 -6.04
C THR A 45 13.25 13.20 -5.66
N CYS A 46 13.38 11.98 -5.12
CA CYS A 46 12.25 11.15 -4.69
C CYS A 46 12.60 10.31 -3.47
N TYR A 47 11.56 9.86 -2.77
CA TYR A 47 11.69 8.93 -1.67
C TYR A 47 10.57 7.89 -1.64
N ILE A 48 10.91 6.70 -1.17
CA ILE A 48 9.95 5.63 -0.87
C ILE A 48 9.81 5.56 0.65
N ASN A 49 8.56 5.61 1.12
CA ASN A 49 8.21 5.37 2.50
C ASN A 49 7.60 3.99 2.63
N SER A 50 8.00 3.27 3.68
CA SER A 50 7.30 2.09 4.14
C SER A 50 6.39 2.44 5.31
N TYR A 51 5.21 1.81 5.33
CA TYR A 51 4.16 2.10 6.29
C TYR A 51 3.71 0.81 6.96
N ILE A 52 3.40 0.90 8.25
CA ILE A 52 2.77 -0.19 9.01
C ILE A 52 1.34 0.24 9.35
N PRO A 53 0.31 -0.38 8.73
CA PRO A 53 -1.08 -0.06 9.04
C PRO A 53 -1.45 -0.36 10.50
N LYS A 54 -2.19 0.54 11.14
CA LYS A 54 -2.61 0.40 12.54
C LYS A 54 -3.99 -0.25 12.66
N TYR A 55 -4.10 -1.51 12.25
CA TYR A 55 -5.36 -2.27 12.36
C TYR A 55 -5.87 -2.41 13.80
N SER A 56 -4.99 -2.34 14.81
CA SER A 56 -5.37 -2.36 16.22
C SER A 56 -6.36 -1.26 16.61
N ASN A 57 -6.39 -0.14 15.88
CA ASN A 57 -7.30 0.97 16.12
C ASN A 57 -8.77 0.61 15.87
N PHE A 58 -9.03 -0.50 15.15
CA PHE A 58 -10.38 -0.99 14.83
C PHE A 58 -10.78 -2.20 15.69
N GLY A 59 -10.10 -2.42 16.81
CA GLY A 59 -10.42 -3.46 17.78
C GLY A 59 -10.40 -4.87 17.16
N VAL A 60 -11.39 -5.69 17.52
CA VAL A 60 -11.48 -7.09 17.08
C VAL A 60 -11.63 -7.19 15.56
N ALA A 61 -12.47 -6.34 14.95
CA ALA A 61 -12.66 -6.34 13.50
C ALA A 61 -11.34 -6.03 12.77
N GLY A 62 -10.57 -5.06 13.28
CA GLY A 62 -9.23 -4.75 12.77
C GLY A 62 -8.27 -5.93 12.82
N LYS A 63 -8.25 -6.68 13.93
CA LYS A 63 -7.43 -7.90 14.05
C LYS A 63 -7.79 -8.95 13.01
N PHE A 64 -9.09 -9.12 12.70
CA PHE A 64 -9.52 -10.02 11.63
C PHE A 64 -9.06 -9.54 10.26
N VAL A 65 -9.24 -8.25 9.94
CA VAL A 65 -8.78 -7.67 8.67
C VAL A 65 -7.27 -7.84 8.49
N LYS A 66 -6.49 -7.67 9.57
CA LYS A 66 -5.04 -7.87 9.56
C LYS A 66 -4.61 -9.25 9.03
N LEU A 67 -5.39 -10.31 9.29
CA LEU A 67 -5.05 -11.67 8.87
C LEU A 67 -5.09 -11.88 7.33
N PHE A 68 -5.77 -10.99 6.60
CA PHE A 68 -6.02 -11.12 5.16
C PHE A 68 -5.45 -9.97 4.36
N THR A 69 -4.53 -9.21 4.95
CA THR A 69 -3.88 -8.07 4.30
C THR A 69 -2.39 -8.14 4.58
N SER A 70 -1.61 -7.44 3.77
CA SER A 70 -0.18 -7.31 3.99
C SER A 70 0.13 -6.56 5.30
N ASP A 71 1.25 -6.92 5.93
CA ASP A 71 1.75 -6.29 7.15
C ASP A 71 2.31 -4.88 6.92
N ALA A 72 2.65 -4.55 5.67
CA ALA A 72 3.18 -3.26 5.29
C ALA A 72 2.57 -2.79 3.97
N PHE A 73 2.78 -1.52 3.62
CA PHE A 73 2.63 -1.05 2.26
C PHE A 73 3.65 0.06 2.01
N PHE A 74 3.87 0.36 0.74
CA PHE A 74 4.87 1.32 0.31
C PHE A 74 4.24 2.42 -0.53
N ARG A 75 4.74 3.63 -0.36
CA ARG A 75 4.37 4.77 -1.20
C ARG A 75 5.60 5.50 -1.63
N VAL A 76 5.64 5.89 -2.91
CA VAL A 76 6.71 6.69 -3.47
C VAL A 76 6.21 8.10 -3.67
N TYR A 77 7.04 9.05 -3.28
CA TYR A 77 6.76 10.47 -3.37
C TYR A 77 7.86 11.21 -4.13
N SER A 78 7.50 12.34 -4.73
CA SER A 78 8.47 13.34 -5.17
C SER A 78 9.08 14.08 -3.96
N VAL A 79 10.17 14.82 -4.16
CA VAL A 79 10.79 15.66 -3.12
C VAL A 79 9.85 16.76 -2.63
N GLU A 80 8.91 17.21 -3.47
CA GLU A 80 7.84 18.14 -3.12
C GLU A 80 6.71 17.49 -2.30
N GLY A 81 6.74 16.15 -2.13
CA GLY A 81 5.77 15.39 -1.37
C GLY A 81 4.55 14.92 -2.19
N GLU A 82 4.59 15.01 -3.52
CA GLU A 82 3.52 14.48 -4.38
C GLU A 82 3.54 12.95 -4.37
N LEU A 83 2.38 12.31 -4.19
CA LEU A 83 2.27 10.85 -4.23
C LEU A 83 2.35 10.34 -5.68
N LEU A 84 3.42 9.62 -6.01
CA LEU A 84 3.66 9.09 -7.35
C LEU A 84 3.18 7.64 -7.52
N LYS A 85 3.42 6.78 -6.52
CA LYS A 85 3.04 5.37 -6.52
C LYS A 85 2.64 4.89 -5.13
N SER A 86 1.80 3.85 -5.08
CA SER A 86 1.35 3.22 -3.83
C SER A 86 1.05 1.75 -4.07
N SER A 87 1.50 0.88 -3.16
CA SER A 87 1.14 -0.54 -3.14
C SER A 87 -0.03 -0.86 -2.19
N GLU A 88 -0.56 0.12 -1.45
CA GLU A 88 -1.63 -0.07 -0.44
C GLU A 88 -2.82 -0.93 -0.91
N TRP A 89 -3.18 -0.81 -2.19
CA TRP A 89 -4.33 -1.49 -2.80
C TRP A 89 -3.96 -2.71 -3.64
N LEU A 90 -2.69 -3.13 -3.63
CA LEU A 90 -2.23 -4.37 -4.24
C LEU A 90 -2.58 -5.54 -3.32
N LEU A 91 -3.86 -5.90 -3.30
CA LEU A 91 -4.45 -6.89 -2.38
C LEU A 91 -3.84 -8.29 -2.47
N TRP A 92 -3.15 -8.58 -3.57
CA TRP A 92 -2.55 -9.86 -3.89
C TRP A 92 -1.06 -9.93 -3.53
N GLN A 93 -0.46 -8.80 -3.15
CA GLN A 93 0.94 -8.74 -2.75
C GLN A 93 1.03 -8.80 -1.23
N SER A 94 1.80 -9.78 -0.74
CA SER A 94 2.14 -9.86 0.67
C SER A 94 3.46 -9.15 0.88
N GLU A 95 3.39 -7.91 1.33
CA GLU A 95 4.52 -7.02 1.58
C GLU A 95 4.90 -7.04 3.07
N PHE A 96 6.16 -6.74 3.36
CA PHE A 96 6.68 -6.60 4.73
C PHE A 96 7.75 -5.52 4.75
N THR A 97 8.03 -4.91 5.91
CA THR A 97 9.08 -3.88 6.02
C THR A 97 9.98 -4.03 7.24
N THR A 98 9.63 -4.90 8.18
CA THR A 98 10.38 -5.06 9.44
C THR A 98 11.67 -5.83 9.24
N ASP A 99 11.64 -6.84 8.37
CA ASP A 99 12.77 -7.75 8.14
C ASP A 99 13.70 -7.21 7.06
N GLU A 100 13.15 -6.48 6.09
CA GLU A 100 13.87 -5.92 4.96
C GLU A 100 13.25 -4.58 4.56
N ARG A 101 14.10 -3.61 4.16
CA ARG A 101 13.67 -2.23 3.86
C ARG A 101 13.56 -2.01 2.36
N SER A 102 12.75 -1.03 1.97
CA SER A 102 12.70 -0.54 0.59
C SER A 102 14.01 0.10 0.16
N GLN A 103 14.34 -0.04 -1.11
CA GLN A 103 15.59 0.42 -1.70
C GLN A 103 15.34 1.13 -3.04
N TRP A 104 16.36 1.86 -3.49
CA TRP A 104 16.41 2.41 -4.84
C TRP A 104 17.55 1.76 -5.60
N VAL A 105 17.27 1.27 -6.81
CA VAL A 105 18.26 0.64 -7.69
C VAL A 105 18.09 1.23 -9.09
N ASN A 106 19.09 1.95 -9.60
CA ASN A 106 19.08 2.55 -10.95
C ASN A 106 17.80 3.35 -11.28
N GLY A 107 17.30 4.15 -10.32
CA GLY A 107 16.05 4.92 -10.49
C GLY A 107 14.75 4.11 -10.33
N HIS A 108 14.83 2.83 -10.01
CA HIS A 108 13.69 1.99 -9.64
C HIS A 108 13.52 1.97 -8.13
N ALA A 109 12.31 2.24 -7.65
CA ALA A 109 11.94 2.03 -6.27
C ALA A 109 11.51 0.57 -6.11
N ILE A 110 12.20 -0.17 -5.23
CA ILE A 110 11.90 -1.57 -4.95
C ILE A 110 11.55 -1.78 -3.49
N TYR A 111 10.68 -2.74 -3.22
CA TYR A 111 10.22 -3.11 -1.90
C TYR A 111 10.06 -4.62 -1.77
N PRO A 112 10.29 -5.17 -0.56
CA PRO A 112 10.24 -6.61 -0.36
C PRO A 112 8.79 -7.12 -0.22
N THR A 113 8.59 -8.30 -0.77
CA THR A 113 7.34 -9.08 -0.76
C THR A 113 7.65 -10.55 -0.48
N SER A 114 6.63 -11.35 -0.17
CA SER A 114 6.80 -12.78 0.12
C SER A 114 7.37 -13.59 -1.05
N THR A 115 7.32 -13.05 -2.27
CA THR A 115 7.82 -13.70 -3.50
C THR A 115 9.14 -13.10 -3.99
N GLY A 116 9.77 -12.18 -3.24
CA GLY A 116 11.00 -11.50 -3.62
C GLY A 116 10.84 -9.99 -3.57
N TYR A 117 11.30 -9.29 -4.59
CA TYR A 117 11.18 -7.83 -4.67
C TYR A 117 10.21 -7.43 -5.76
N GLU A 118 9.38 -6.46 -5.44
CA GLU A 118 8.50 -5.77 -6.38
C GLU A 118 8.90 -4.30 -6.44
N GLY A 119 8.43 -3.57 -7.45
CA GLY A 119 8.83 -2.19 -7.58
C GLY A 119 8.25 -1.47 -8.78
N TRP A 120 8.63 -0.20 -8.90
CA TRP A 120 8.20 0.68 -9.97
C TRP A 120 9.38 1.38 -10.61
N SER A 121 9.35 1.46 -11.94
CA SER A 121 10.12 2.46 -12.67
C SER A 121 9.36 3.78 -12.62
N ILE A 122 9.98 4.84 -12.09
CA ILE A 122 9.34 6.15 -11.95
C ILE A 122 10.18 7.16 -12.70
N THR A 123 9.74 7.50 -13.91
CA THR A 123 10.47 8.40 -14.81
C THR A 123 10.73 9.77 -14.18
N ALA A 124 9.80 10.28 -13.36
CA ALA A 124 9.98 11.54 -12.62
C ALA A 124 11.13 11.50 -11.60
N CYS A 125 11.55 10.30 -11.17
CA CYS A 125 12.62 10.07 -10.22
C CYS A 125 13.93 9.60 -10.86
N ALA A 126 13.93 9.44 -12.19
CA ALA A 126 15.15 9.17 -12.93
C ALA A 126 16.10 10.36 -12.76
N PRO A 127 17.43 10.13 -12.73
CA PRO A 127 18.38 11.22 -12.89
C PRO A 127 17.96 12.04 -14.11
N LEU A 128 17.96 13.38 -13.98
CA LEU A 128 17.88 14.23 -15.15
C LEU A 128 18.99 13.74 -16.08
N ASP A 129 18.61 13.36 -17.29
CA ASP A 129 19.56 13.07 -18.35
C ASP A 129 20.26 14.41 -18.62
N ASP A 130 21.30 14.70 -17.84
CA ASP A 130 22.22 15.79 -18.08
C ASP A 130 22.92 15.40 -19.38
N GLY A 131 22.31 15.73 -20.51
CA GLY A 131 22.82 15.46 -21.85
C GLY A 131 24.24 15.99 -22.01
N LYS A 132 25.20 15.18 -21.59
CA LYS A 132 26.63 15.39 -21.75
C LYS A 132 27.17 14.27 -22.62
N GLU A 133 27.28 14.68 -23.87
CA GLU A 133 28.16 14.23 -24.96
C GLU A 133 27.82 12.92 -25.69
#